data_AF-I4EGE0-F1
#
_entry.id   AF-I4EGE0-F1
#
_cell.length_a   1.000
_cell.length_b   1.000
_cell.length_c   1.000
_cell.angle_alpha   90.00
_cell.angle_beta   90.00
_cell.angle_gamma   90.00
#
_symmetry.space_group_name_H-M   'P 1'
#
loop_
_entity.id
_entity.type
_entity.pdbx_description
1 polymer ?
#
loop_
_entity_poly.entity_id
_entity_poly.type
_entity_poly.pdbx_seq_one_letter_code
_entity_poly.pdbx_strand_id
1 'polypeptide(L)'
;MIRPISPGVFALVLLLLAGAWIAVAPFVLSIQPLGAHWLNSTINDVAVGGVLIGVSLLGIVLHVAFGLRDLVSAATEAGPGDTQPEASSSE
;
A
#
# COMPACT_ATOMS: atom_id res chain seq x y z
N MET A 1 -7.38 -18.86 -10.56
CA MET A 1 -8.26 -17.68 -10.67
C MET A 1 -7.54 -16.52 -10.00
N ILE A 2 -6.96 -15.58 -10.76
CA ILE A 2 -6.17 -14.47 -10.21
C ILE A 2 -7.17 -13.44 -9.67
N ARG A 3 -7.16 -13.17 -8.37
CA ARG A 3 -8.00 -12.11 -7.78
C ARG A 3 -7.51 -10.78 -8.36
N PRO A 4 -8.38 -9.94 -8.94
CA PRO A 4 -7.95 -8.66 -9.50
C PRO A 4 -7.37 -7.81 -8.37
N ILE A 5 -6.11 -7.41 -8.53
CA ILE A 5 -5.45 -6.49 -7.60
C ILE A 5 -6.26 -5.20 -7.62
N SER A 6 -6.59 -4.66 -6.44
CA SER A 6 -7.22 -3.34 -6.34
C SER A 6 -6.40 -2.33 -7.15
N PRO A 7 -7.00 -1.60 -8.11
CA PRO A 7 -6.28 -0.62 -8.92
C PRO A 7 -5.48 0.38 -8.08
N GLY A 8 -5.98 0.72 -6.88
CA GLY A 8 -5.26 1.58 -5.93
C GLY A 8 -4.01 0.93 -5.35
N VAL A 9 -4.07 -0.35 -4.96
CA VAL A 9 -2.89 -1.09 -4.48
C VAL A 9 -1.87 -1.25 -5.60
N PHE A 10 -2.32 -1.55 -6.82
CA PHE A 10 -1.44 -1.64 -7.97
C PHE A 10 -0.73 -0.30 -8.25
N ALA A 11 -1.46 0.82 -8.21
CA ALA A 11 -0.88 2.14 -8.35
C ALA A 11 0.15 2.45 -7.26
N LEU A 12 -0.14 2.10 -5.99
CA LEU A 12 0.79 2.30 -4.88
C LEU A 12 2.06 1.44 -5.03
N VAL A 13 1.94 0.20 -5.48
CA VAL A 13 3.11 -0.66 -5.75
C VAL A 13 3.95 -0.11 -6.90
N LEU A 14 3.32 0.33 -7.99
CA LEU A 14 4.06 0.97 -9.08
C LEU A 14 4.75 2.26 -8.62
N LEU A 15 4.08 3.06 -7.79
CA LEU A 15 4.64 4.29 -7.23
C LEU A 15 5.83 3.99 -6.31
N LEU A 16 5.74 2.95 -5.50
CA LEU A 16 6.83 2.47 -4.66
C LEU A 16 8.04 2.07 -5.49
N LEU A 17 7.83 1.28 -6.54
CA LEU A 17 8.90 0.84 -7.44
C LEU A 17 9.51 2.01 -8.21
N ALA A 18 8.68 2.96 -8.67
CA ALA A 18 9.16 4.17 -9.32
C ALA A 18 9.99 5.04 -8.36
N GLY A 19 9.53 5.23 -7.11
CA GLY A 19 10.28 5.95 -6.08
C GLY A 19 11.63 5.30 -5.76
N ALA A 20 11.63 3.97 -5.60
CA ALA A 20 12.86 3.19 -5.40
C ALA A 20 13.81 3.32 -6.58
N TRP A 21 13.30 3.24 -7.81
CA TRP A 21 14.10 3.44 -9.00
C TRP A 21 14.71 4.84 -9.05
N ILE A 22 13.92 5.89 -8.85
CA ILE A 22 14.41 7.29 -8.86
C ILE A 22 15.53 7.50 -7.84
N ALA A 23 15.36 6.98 -6.62
CA ALA A 23 16.37 7.13 -5.57
C ALA A 23 17.70 6.41 -5.90
N VAL A 24 17.64 5.27 -6.59
CA VAL A 24 18.80 4.42 -6.88
C VAL A 24 19.41 4.69 -8.28
N ALA A 25 18.62 5.26 -9.21
CA ALA A 25 19.00 5.57 -10.58
C ALA A 25 20.32 6.35 -10.72
N PRO A 26 20.60 7.43 -9.95
CA PRO A 26 21.85 8.18 -10.13
C PRO A 26 23.10 7.33 -9.86
N PHE A 27 23.00 6.31 -9.01
CA PHE A 27 24.09 5.39 -8.71
C PHE A 27 24.20 4.28 -9.77
N VAL A 28 23.08 3.70 -10.18
CA VAL A 28 23.06 2.64 -11.22
C VAL A 28 23.54 3.17 -12.56
N LEU A 29 23.15 4.39 -12.92
CA LEU A 29 23.55 5.04 -14.17
C LEU A 29 24.95 5.68 -14.09
N SER A 30 25.66 5.55 -12.96
CA SER A 30 26.98 6.15 -12.75
C SER A 30 27.02 7.67 -12.98
N ILE A 31 25.87 8.35 -12.80
CA ILE A 31 25.77 9.81 -12.83
C ILE A 31 26.42 10.39 -11.57
N GLN A 32 26.20 9.72 -10.43
CA GLN A 32 26.84 10.03 -9.16
C GLN A 32 27.99 9.04 -8.87
N PRO A 33 29.25 9.50 -8.78
CA PRO A 33 30.37 8.65 -8.39
C PRO A 33 30.26 8.23 -6.91
N LEU A 34 30.63 6.98 -6.62
CA LEU A 34 30.68 6.45 -5.25
C LEU A 34 31.78 7.16 -4.46
N GLY A 35 31.43 7.68 -3.28
CA GLY A 35 32.37 8.37 -2.38
C GLY A 35 32.62 9.84 -2.72
N ALA A 36 32.10 10.36 -3.83
CA ALA A 36 32.11 11.79 -4.12
C ALA A 36 30.99 12.53 -3.37
N HIS A 37 31.17 13.83 -3.17
CA HIS A 37 30.09 14.69 -2.67
C HIS A 37 28.87 14.59 -3.60
N TRP A 38 27.67 14.47 -3.02
CA TRP A 38 26.46 14.32 -3.82
C TRP A 38 26.16 15.61 -4.58
N LEU A 39 25.85 15.46 -5.86
CA LEU A 39 25.32 16.57 -6.64
C LEU A 39 23.95 16.97 -6.10
N ASN A 40 23.59 18.25 -6.22
CA ASN A 40 22.26 18.73 -5.85
C ASN A 40 21.15 17.94 -6.56
N SER A 41 21.39 17.51 -7.81
CA SER A 41 20.46 16.64 -8.54
C SER A 41 20.27 15.29 -7.83
N THR A 42 21.35 14.65 -7.39
CA THR A 42 21.29 13.37 -6.68
C THR A 42 20.56 13.49 -5.35
N ILE A 43 20.80 14.58 -4.60
CA ILE A 43 20.06 14.86 -3.35
C ILE A 43 18.56 14.97 -3.65
N ASN A 44 18.20 15.72 -4.68
CA ASN A 44 16.81 15.87 -5.09
C ASN A 44 16.18 14.54 -5.51
N ASP A 45 16.87 13.74 -6.33
CA ASP A 45 16.38 12.44 -6.79
C ASP A 45 16.16 11.48 -5.61
N VAL A 46 17.12 11.39 -4.68
CA VAL A 46 17.00 10.57 -3.47
C VAL A 46 15.87 11.06 -2.57
N ALA A 47 15.74 12.38 -2.38
CA ALA A 47 14.68 12.96 -1.55
C ALA A 47 13.29 12.72 -2.14
N VAL A 48 13.10 12.99 -3.44
CA VAL A 48 11.85 12.76 -4.15
C VAL A 48 11.50 11.27 -4.16
N GLY A 49 12.46 10.40 -4.51
CA GLY A 49 12.28 8.95 -4.46
C GLY A 49 11.92 8.46 -3.06
N GLY A 50 12.57 8.98 -2.02
CA GLY A 50 12.27 8.70 -0.62
C GLY A 50 10.85 9.10 -0.21
N VAL A 51 10.38 10.28 -0.62
CA VAL A 51 8.98 10.72 -0.37
C VAL A 51 7.98 9.79 -1.06
N LEU A 52 8.24 9.41 -2.32
CA LEU A 52 7.37 8.49 -3.06
C LEU A 52 7.30 7.11 -2.38
N ILE A 53 8.42 6.58 -1.91
CA ILE A 53 8.48 5.35 -1.11
C ILE A 53 7.67 5.51 0.17
N GLY A 54 7.86 6.60 0.92
CA GLY A 54 7.15 6.83 2.18
C GLY A 54 5.63 6.92 2.01
N VAL A 55 5.16 7.70 1.04
CA VAL A 55 3.72 7.87 0.76
C VAL A 55 3.10 6.57 0.25
N SER A 56 3.78 5.83 -0.62
CA SER A 56 3.27 4.56 -1.13
C SER A 56 3.16 3.50 -0.04
N LEU A 57 4.19 3.36 0.82
CA LEU A 57 4.13 2.45 1.97
C LEU A 57 3.01 2.84 2.93
N LEU A 58 2.87 4.12 3.26
CA LEU A 58 1.80 4.61 4.12
C LEU A 58 0.42 4.28 3.52
N GLY A 59 0.24 4.53 2.21
CA GLY A 59 -0.99 4.19 1.50
C GLY A 59 -1.31 2.70 1.54
N ILE A 60 -0.32 1.83 1.35
CA ILE A 60 -0.50 0.37 1.43
C ILE A 60 -0.91 -0.05 2.84
N VAL A 61 -0.23 0.45 3.87
CA VAL A 61 -0.53 0.16 5.28
C VAL A 61 -1.95 0.59 5.62
N LEU A 62 -2.34 1.81 5.24
CA LEU A 62 -3.70 2.32 5.47
C LEU A 62 -4.73 1.47 4.73
N HIS A 63 -4.48 1.11 3.47
CA HIS A 63 -5.39 0.26 2.70
C HIS A 63 -5.64 -1.08 3.37
N VAL A 64 -4.58 -1.73 3.86
CA VAL A 64 -4.68 -3.00 4.59
C VAL A 64 -5.41 -2.79 5.93
N ALA A 65 -5.07 -1.75 6.68
CA ALA A 65 -5.69 -1.46 7.97
C ALA A 65 -7.20 -1.20 7.87
N PHE A 66 -7.63 -0.38 6.91
CA PHE A 66 -9.04 -0.12 6.66
C PHE A 66 -9.77 -1.33 6.11
N GLY A 67 -9.17 -2.06 5.15
CA GLY A 67 -9.76 -3.29 4.63
C GLY A 67 -9.97 -4.36 5.70
N LEU A 68 -9.02 -4.53 6.63
CA LEU A 68 -9.16 -5.43 7.77
C LEU A 68 -10.22 -4.94 8.75
N ARG A 69 -10.29 -3.63 9.02
CA ARG A 69 -11.32 -3.04 9.90
C ARG A 69 -12.71 -3.31 9.37
N ASP A 70 -12.93 -3.10 8.07
CA ASP A 70 -14.23 -3.31 7.43
C ASP A 70 -14.64 -4.79 7.49
N LEU A 71 -13.70 -5.71 7.28
CA LEU A 71 -13.95 -7.16 7.42
C LEU A 71 -14.30 -7.56 8.85
N VAL A 72 -13.60 -7.02 9.85
CA VAL A 72 -13.87 -7.30 11.27
C VAL A 72 -15.22 -6.71 11.68
N SER A 73 -15.53 -5.50 11.25
CA SER A 73 -16.83 -4.87 11.48
C SER A 73 -17.97 -5.69 10.88
N ALA A 74 -17.84 -6.10 9.61
CA ALA A 74 -18.84 -6.94 8.94
C ALA A 74 -19.05 -8.29 9.65
N ALA A 75 -17.99 -8.94 10.12
CA ALA A 75 -18.08 -10.20 10.85
C ALA A 75 -18.75 -10.05 12.23
N THR A 76 -18.60 -8.89 12.87
CA THR A 76 -19.22 -8.59 14.17
C THR A 76 -20.71 -8.28 14.01
N GLU A 77 -21.08 -7.58 12.93
CA GLU A 77 -22.48 -7.27 12.59
C GLU A 77 -23.26 -8.53 12.18
N ALA A 78 -22.63 -9.48 11.49
CA ALA A 78 -23.22 -10.78 11.13
C ALA A 78 -23.28 -11.78 12.31
N GLY A 79 -23.32 -11.27 13.54
CA GLY A 79 -23.28 -12.05 14.78
C GLY A 79 -24.44 -13.05 14.95
N PRO A 80 -24.35 -13.97 15.94
CA PRO A 80 -25.03 -15.28 15.96
C PRO A 80 -26.57 -15.31 16.07
N GLY A 81 -27.26 -14.16 16.01
CA GLY A 81 -28.70 -14.04 16.24
C GLY A 81 -29.59 -14.40 15.04
N ASP A 82 -29.03 -14.41 13.82
CA ASP A 82 -29.82 -14.54 12.58
C ASP A 82 -30.09 -16.00 12.18
N THR A 83 -29.79 -16.97 13.05
CA THR A 83 -30.01 -18.41 12.79
C THR A 83 -31.08 -19.03 13.68
N GLN A 84 -31.99 -18.24 14.26
CA GLN A 84 -33.22 -18.82 14.83
C GLN A 84 -34.25 -18.98 13.70
N PRO A 85 -34.56 -20.22 13.26
CA PRO A 85 -35.67 -20.43 12.33
C PRO A 85 -36.93 -19.96 13.03
N GLU A 86 -37.84 -19.34 12.29
CA GLU A 86 -39.24 -19.13 12.66
C GLU A 86 -39.95 -20.48 12.86
N ALA A 87 -39.55 -21.20 13.91
CA ALA A 87 -40.09 -22.48 14.33
C ALA A 87 -40.51 -22.36 15.80
N SER A 88 -41.35 -21.38 16.10
CA SER A 88 -42.23 -21.44 17.26
C SER A 88 -43.27 -20.33 17.18
N SER A 89 -44.53 -20.71 17.37
CA SER A 89 -45.69 -19.84 17.62
C SER A 89 -46.48 -19.35 16.40
N SER A 90 -46.79 -20.29 15.51
CA SER A 90 -48.20 -20.55 15.23
C SER A 90 -48.77 -21.36 16.40
N GLU A 91 -49.55 -20.73 17.30
CA GLU A 91 -50.61 -21.34 18.14
C GLU A 91 -51.31 -20.26 18.99
#